data_AF-A0A533W8M5-F1
#
_entry.id   AF-A0A533W8M5-F1
#
_cell.length_a   1.000
_cell.length_b   1.000
_cell.length_c   1.000
_cell.angle_alpha   90.00
_cell.angle_beta   90.00
_cell.angle_gamma   90.00
#
_symmetry.space_group_name_H-M   'P 1'
#
loop_
_entity.id
_entity.type
_entity.pdbx_description
1 polymer ?
#
loop_
_entity_poly.entity_id
_entity_poly.type
_entity_poly.pdbx_seq_one_letter_code
_entity_poly.pdbx_strand_id
1 'polypeptide(L)'
;MVRPLRSLAPLLLISLLLLAPLPPAAGQAANTRPAKGQLAVIVLPVEFTDFLHTESIQALNQTIAQVAQYYSAASFGKAVIHATVFPGWVLLSHPVAYYGADNAVGDDAAGNPSGSERLIVDAVSAARSSADLSPYAFVVVVHAGADQATAAPIEKSPLIWSRTWIGRTFLPAGSDAGSIVSEFSPYGVWAHELGHQTGHLPDMYDLPDSSLHFMGTWSLMDIGAYLGQPLGNHPGLFDAWSRASLGWIAPTVVGSGDYNLIPAETPPSSSAQGCCYALEIHIDSASYYLVELRLREGIDSAQRTQGVLVYLYNASARQGQIRVVDVHVPTAPVRGDLSDAALKVGEAFSDIKHKIVISVTSSSSTGYAVHVSSQQTYSLSVILPASVNVLTKQEFYVVLNPPIGGLKLQVFLDESTRSVASRNTTTEPRYNFTLYLPPGMQGLHNLTADLSDSAGKRLASSTVEFAAVVPLWLTLIQPTALYAYIALAVLVIFVIAVASSYRRRKRRGEGLAQSTGVG
;
A
#
# COMPACT_ATOMS: atom_id res chain seq x y z
N MET A 1 49.74 45.24 31.53
CA MET A 1 49.04 45.89 32.65
C MET A 1 47.54 45.71 32.45
N VAL A 2 46.90 45.09 33.44
CA VAL A 2 45.52 45.33 33.95
C VAL A 2 44.31 45.09 33.02
N ARG A 3 43.63 43.96 33.27
CA ARG A 3 42.15 43.75 33.21
C ARG A 3 41.50 44.45 34.42
N PRO A 4 40.22 44.89 34.39
CA PRO A 4 39.04 43.99 34.58
C PRO A 4 37.77 44.43 33.77
N LEU A 5 36.77 43.62 33.42
CA LEU A 5 35.87 42.65 34.09
C LEU A 5 34.69 43.28 34.88
N ARG A 6 33.48 42.76 34.59
CA ARG A 6 32.16 42.85 35.27
C ARG A 6 31.25 44.00 34.83
N SER A 7 29.92 43.89 34.80
CA SER A 7 28.89 42.83 34.74
C SER A 7 27.55 43.58 34.87
N LEU A 8 26.45 43.05 34.33
CA LEU A 8 25.08 43.03 34.91
C LEU A 8 24.01 43.12 33.80
N ALA A 9 23.36 41.99 33.53
CA ALA A 9 21.95 41.98 33.15
C ALA A 9 21.10 42.29 34.40
N PRO A 10 19.86 42.81 34.29
CA PRO A 10 18.74 41.89 34.07
C PRO A 10 17.53 42.43 33.25
N LEU A 11 16.84 41.48 32.61
CA LEU A 11 15.38 41.30 32.43
C LEU A 11 14.48 42.53 32.13
N LEU A 12 13.83 42.52 30.96
CA LEU A 12 12.36 42.47 30.76
C LEU A 12 11.99 42.93 29.33
N LEU A 13 11.51 42.01 28.47
CA LEU A 13 10.18 42.04 27.82
C LEU A 13 10.10 41.04 26.66
N ILE A 14 9.17 40.10 26.83
CA ILE A 14 8.31 39.47 25.82
C ILE A 14 9.01 38.51 24.84
N SER A 15 9.04 37.25 25.29
CA SER A 15 8.89 36.06 24.46
C SER A 15 7.64 36.14 23.59
N LEU A 16 7.81 36.55 22.33
CA LEU A 16 6.90 36.16 21.25
C LEU A 16 7.49 34.89 20.63
N LEU A 17 7.04 33.72 21.12
CA LEU A 17 7.06 32.53 20.28
C LEU A 17 6.18 32.88 19.08
N LEU A 18 6.80 33.18 17.94
CA LEU A 18 6.14 32.95 16.67
C LEU A 18 5.86 31.45 16.62
N LEU A 19 4.61 31.08 16.95
CA LEU A 19 3.97 29.92 16.38
C LEU A 19 4.05 30.10 14.86
N ALA A 20 5.15 29.61 14.27
CA ALA A 20 5.11 29.25 12.87
C ALA A 20 3.97 28.23 12.76
N PRO A 21 2.96 28.46 11.91
CA PRO A 21 2.00 27.42 11.63
C PRO A 21 2.79 26.18 11.20
N LEU A 22 2.49 25.03 11.81
CA LEU A 22 2.92 23.75 11.29
C LEU A 22 2.66 23.77 9.77
N PRO A 23 3.62 23.33 8.93
CA PRO A 23 3.30 23.17 7.52
C PRO A 23 2.04 22.31 7.42
N PRO A 24 1.05 22.68 6.57
CA PRO A 24 -0.07 21.81 6.33
C PRO A 24 0.47 20.42 5.96
N ALA A 25 -0.16 19.36 6.45
CA ALA A 25 0.14 18.01 6.03
C ALA A 25 0.27 18.00 4.49
N ALA A 26 1.49 17.73 4.01
CA ALA A 26 1.79 17.81 2.59
C ALA A 26 1.14 16.60 1.90
N GLY A 27 0.17 16.88 1.02
CA GLY A 27 -0.57 15.86 0.29
C GLY A 27 -2.05 16.24 0.15
N GLN A 28 -2.35 17.34 -0.56
CA GLN A 28 -3.69 17.45 -1.13
C GLN A 28 -3.80 16.38 -2.20
N ALA A 29 -4.43 15.26 -1.82
CA ALA A 29 -5.00 14.29 -2.73
C ALA A 29 -5.89 14.98 -3.77
N ALA A 30 -6.01 14.36 -4.95
CA ALA A 30 -6.95 14.78 -5.99
C ALA A 30 -8.33 15.06 -5.38
N ASN A 31 -8.75 16.34 -5.32
CA ASN A 31 -10.08 16.85 -4.94
C ASN A 31 -10.85 16.16 -3.78
N THR A 32 -10.23 15.36 -2.91
CA THR A 32 -10.94 14.70 -1.80
C THR A 32 -11.32 15.72 -0.73
N ARG A 33 -12.34 15.40 0.07
CA ARG A 33 -12.78 16.26 1.18
C ARG A 33 -13.11 15.46 2.44
N PRO A 34 -12.98 16.07 3.63
CA PRO A 34 -13.44 15.44 4.86
C PRO A 34 -14.95 15.17 4.83
N ALA A 35 -15.36 13.97 5.27
CA ALA A 35 -16.76 13.60 5.44
C ALA A 35 -17.02 13.31 6.92
N LYS A 36 -17.49 14.31 7.67
CA LYS A 36 -17.66 14.22 9.13
C LYS A 36 -18.96 14.88 9.58
N GLY A 37 -19.41 14.52 10.78
CA GLY A 37 -20.63 15.03 11.38
C GLY A 37 -21.87 14.31 10.85
N GLN A 38 -23.00 15.02 10.88
CA GLN A 38 -24.26 14.52 10.34
C GLN A 38 -24.32 14.76 8.84
N LEU A 39 -24.42 13.68 8.07
CA LEU A 39 -24.53 13.69 6.62
C LEU A 39 -25.99 13.40 6.27
N ALA A 40 -26.77 14.44 5.97
CA ALA A 40 -28.19 14.34 5.67
C ALA A 40 -28.40 13.84 4.23
N VAL A 41 -28.95 12.63 4.08
CA VAL A 41 -29.15 11.94 2.81
C VAL A 41 -30.65 11.78 2.53
N ILE A 42 -31.09 12.10 1.32
CA ILE A 42 -32.40 11.69 0.80
C ILE A 42 -32.20 10.56 -0.20
N VAL A 43 -32.93 9.46 -0.01
CA VAL A 43 -33.00 8.34 -0.94
C VAL A 43 -34.30 8.50 -1.76
N LEU A 44 -34.18 8.57 -3.08
CA LEU A 44 -35.29 8.76 -4.02
C LEU A 44 -35.44 7.50 -4.90
N PRO A 45 -36.38 6.59 -4.57
CA PRO A 45 -36.70 5.46 -5.41
C PRO A 45 -37.49 5.92 -6.64
N VAL A 46 -37.08 5.48 -7.82
CA VAL A 46 -37.68 5.87 -9.10
C VAL A 46 -37.98 4.65 -9.97
N GLU A 47 -39.06 4.77 -10.73
CA GLU A 47 -39.47 3.78 -11.70
C GLU A 47 -39.81 4.46 -13.04
N PHE A 48 -40.00 3.65 -14.07
CA PHE A 48 -40.04 4.10 -15.46
C PHE A 48 -41.37 3.77 -16.11
N THR A 49 -41.66 4.45 -17.23
CA THR A 49 -42.91 4.23 -17.97
C THR A 49 -43.10 2.80 -18.48
N ASP A 50 -42.01 2.06 -18.65
CA ASP A 50 -41.96 0.71 -19.19
C ASP A 50 -41.39 -0.34 -18.21
N PHE A 51 -40.96 0.09 -17.02
CA PHE A 51 -40.33 -0.80 -16.04
C PHE A 51 -40.61 -0.33 -14.61
N LEU A 52 -41.31 -1.18 -13.85
CA LEU A 52 -41.71 -0.91 -12.47
C LEU A 52 -40.79 -1.63 -11.48
N HIS A 53 -40.68 -1.06 -10.30
CA HIS A 53 -39.92 -1.66 -9.19
C HIS A 53 -40.53 -2.98 -8.71
N THR A 54 -39.74 -3.74 -7.99
CA THR A 54 -40.19 -4.92 -7.24
C THR A 54 -39.83 -4.85 -5.76
N GLU A 55 -38.84 -4.03 -5.39
CA GLU A 55 -38.41 -3.86 -4.02
C GLU A 55 -39.30 -2.91 -3.21
N SER A 56 -39.46 -3.25 -1.94
CA SER A 56 -40.27 -2.45 -1.03
C SER A 56 -39.49 -1.25 -0.49
N ILE A 57 -40.19 -0.16 -0.17
CA ILE A 57 -39.60 0.97 0.58
C ILE A 57 -39.00 0.49 1.92
N GLN A 58 -39.56 -0.56 2.53
CA GLN A 58 -39.01 -1.16 3.74
C GLN A 58 -37.63 -1.79 3.50
N ALA A 59 -37.44 -2.49 2.38
CA ALA A 59 -36.15 -3.07 2.01
C ALA A 59 -35.11 -1.96 1.79
N LEU A 60 -35.46 -0.89 1.07
CA LEU A 60 -34.57 0.26 0.87
C LEU A 60 -34.19 0.93 2.20
N ASN A 61 -35.13 1.04 3.15
CA ASN A 61 -34.85 1.53 4.51
C ASN A 61 -33.86 0.62 5.27
N GLN A 62 -33.96 -0.70 5.09
CA GLN A 62 -33.02 -1.64 5.70
C GLN A 62 -31.62 -1.48 5.11
N THR A 63 -31.50 -1.40 3.78
CA THR A 63 -30.22 -1.21 3.09
C THR A 63 -29.53 0.07 3.53
N ILE A 64 -30.22 1.22 3.52
CA ILE A 64 -29.60 2.49 3.94
C ILE A 64 -29.26 2.52 5.44
N ALA A 65 -30.01 1.78 6.27
CA ALA A 65 -29.65 1.61 7.68
C ALA A 65 -28.36 0.79 7.86
N GLN A 66 -28.11 -0.23 7.03
CA GLN A 66 -26.83 -0.96 7.01
C GLN A 66 -25.68 -0.04 6.60
N VAL A 67 -25.89 0.80 5.58
CA VAL A 67 -24.89 1.80 5.19
C VAL A 67 -24.60 2.77 6.34
N ALA A 68 -25.62 3.26 7.03
CA ALA A 68 -25.43 4.16 8.18
C ALA A 68 -24.64 3.50 9.32
N GLN A 69 -24.89 2.21 9.59
CA GLN A 69 -24.11 1.43 10.56
C GLN A 69 -22.66 1.25 10.11
N TYR A 70 -22.44 0.92 8.84
CA TYR A 70 -21.10 0.78 8.25
C TYR A 70 -20.29 2.08 8.38
N TYR A 71 -20.85 3.22 7.95
CA TYR A 71 -20.16 4.52 8.05
C TYR A 71 -19.85 4.91 9.50
N SER A 72 -20.79 4.69 10.42
CA SER A 72 -20.57 4.95 11.84
C SER A 72 -19.44 4.09 12.40
N ALA A 73 -19.42 2.79 12.10
CA ALA A 73 -18.37 1.88 12.54
C ALA A 73 -17.00 2.22 11.92
N ALA A 74 -16.95 2.36 10.59
CA ALA A 74 -15.71 2.64 9.83
C ALA A 74 -15.05 3.97 10.21
N SER A 75 -15.85 4.94 10.69
CA SER A 75 -15.39 6.27 11.07
C SER A 75 -15.23 6.49 12.58
N PHE A 76 -15.50 5.47 13.41
CA PHE A 76 -15.58 5.60 14.86
C PHE A 76 -16.59 6.68 15.32
N GLY A 77 -17.73 6.76 14.63
CA GLY A 77 -18.80 7.72 14.88
C GLY A 77 -18.51 9.14 14.39
N LYS A 78 -17.39 9.37 13.67
CA LYS A 78 -17.07 10.70 13.11
C LYS A 78 -17.94 11.07 11.92
N ALA A 79 -18.49 10.11 11.19
CA ALA A 79 -19.43 10.29 10.10
C ALA A 79 -20.73 9.53 10.41
N VAL A 80 -21.84 10.25 10.47
CA VAL A 80 -23.16 9.67 10.76
C VAL A 80 -24.10 9.98 9.61
N ILE A 81 -24.49 8.94 8.88
CA ILE A 81 -25.47 9.04 7.80
C ILE A 81 -26.87 9.17 8.43
N HIS A 82 -27.50 10.32 8.20
CA HIS A 82 -28.90 10.56 8.55
C HIS A 82 -29.73 10.51 7.27
N ALA A 83 -30.21 9.31 6.93
CA ALA A 83 -30.96 9.10 5.71
C ALA A 83 -32.47 9.16 5.92
N THR A 84 -33.19 9.67 4.93
CA THR A 84 -34.63 9.51 4.77
C THR A 84 -34.90 8.83 3.44
N VAL A 85 -35.72 7.79 3.42
CA VAL A 85 -36.21 7.18 2.17
C VAL A 85 -37.54 7.83 1.81
N PHE A 86 -37.66 8.26 0.56
CA PHE A 86 -38.92 8.80 0.03
C PHE A 86 -40.05 7.75 0.19
N PRO A 87 -41.26 8.12 0.60
CA PRO A 87 -42.29 7.17 1.02
C PRO A 87 -42.90 6.33 -0.11
N GLY A 88 -42.52 6.57 -1.37
CA GLY A 88 -43.03 5.84 -2.52
C GLY A 88 -42.04 5.86 -3.69
N TRP A 89 -42.33 5.04 -4.68
CA TRP A 89 -41.59 5.05 -5.95
C TRP A 89 -42.11 6.17 -6.84
N VAL A 90 -41.19 6.97 -7.36
CA VAL A 90 -41.51 8.11 -8.22
C VAL A 90 -41.49 7.65 -9.68
N LEU A 91 -42.65 7.66 -10.32
CA LEU A 91 -42.75 7.37 -11.76
C LEU A 91 -42.18 8.53 -12.58
N LEU A 92 -41.14 8.25 -13.36
CA LEU A 92 -40.54 9.19 -14.31
C LEU A 92 -41.26 9.16 -15.66
N SER A 93 -41.08 10.23 -16.44
CA SER A 93 -41.77 10.42 -17.73
C SER A 93 -41.13 9.68 -18.91
N HIS A 94 -40.05 8.93 -18.67
CA HIS A 94 -39.24 8.29 -19.71
C HIS A 94 -39.00 6.80 -19.40
N PRO A 95 -38.77 5.99 -20.44
CA PRO A 95 -38.41 4.58 -20.26
C PRO A 95 -36.98 4.42 -19.74
N VAL A 96 -36.63 3.23 -19.24
CA VAL A 96 -35.27 2.92 -18.72
C VAL A 96 -34.19 3.29 -19.74
N ALA A 97 -34.41 2.96 -21.01
CA ALA A 97 -33.46 3.20 -22.11
C ALA A 97 -33.16 4.69 -22.38
N TYR A 98 -34.01 5.61 -21.94
CA TYR A 98 -33.68 7.04 -22.01
C TYR A 98 -32.50 7.40 -21.10
N TYR A 99 -32.34 6.68 -19.99
CA TYR A 99 -31.32 6.92 -18.98
C TYR A 99 -30.13 5.97 -19.08
N GLY A 100 -30.35 4.70 -19.45
CA GLY A 100 -29.34 3.62 -19.38
C GLY A 100 -28.93 2.98 -20.71
N ALA A 101 -29.38 3.49 -21.86
CA ALA A 101 -28.94 2.91 -23.13
C ALA A 101 -27.47 3.26 -23.43
N ASP A 102 -26.67 2.26 -23.79
CA ASP A 102 -25.26 2.42 -24.17
C ASP A 102 -25.08 2.85 -25.63
N ASN A 103 -24.02 3.61 -25.93
CA ASN A 103 -23.59 3.86 -27.32
C ASN A 103 -22.11 3.48 -27.53
N ALA A 104 -21.62 3.70 -28.75
CA ALA A 104 -20.22 3.42 -29.10
C ALA A 104 -19.17 4.27 -28.34
N VAL A 105 -19.59 5.30 -27.61
CA VAL A 105 -18.73 6.26 -26.88
C VAL A 105 -18.68 5.92 -25.39
N GLY A 106 -19.71 5.29 -24.83
CA GLY A 106 -19.71 4.84 -23.43
C GLY A 106 -21.07 4.35 -22.94
N ASP A 107 -21.03 3.84 -21.70
CA ASP A 107 -22.19 3.35 -20.99
C ASP A 107 -23.16 4.49 -20.63
N ASP A 108 -24.47 4.20 -20.61
CA ASP A 108 -25.56 5.15 -20.34
C ASP A 108 -25.60 6.38 -21.28
N ALA A 109 -24.89 6.39 -22.41
CA ALA A 109 -24.65 7.60 -23.18
C ALA A 109 -25.56 7.79 -24.42
N ALA A 110 -26.40 6.80 -24.76
CA ALA A 110 -27.21 6.81 -26.00
C ALA A 110 -28.58 7.45 -25.84
N GLY A 111 -29.22 7.25 -24.68
CA GLY A 111 -30.63 7.61 -24.48
C GLY A 111 -30.87 9.12 -24.44
N ASN A 112 -29.92 9.88 -23.87
CA ASN A 112 -29.98 11.32 -23.80
C ASN A 112 -28.57 11.96 -23.72
N PRO A 113 -28.40 13.25 -24.08
CA PRO A 113 -27.08 13.90 -24.12
C PRO A 113 -26.37 14.05 -22.77
N SER A 114 -27.09 13.92 -21.64
CA SER A 114 -26.55 13.99 -20.28
C SER A 114 -26.40 12.60 -19.63
N GLY A 115 -26.71 11.53 -20.36
CA GLY A 115 -26.69 10.15 -19.87
C GLY A 115 -27.45 9.93 -18.57
N SER A 116 -26.97 9.03 -17.72
CA SER A 116 -27.61 8.72 -16.43
C SER A 116 -27.57 9.88 -15.43
N GLU A 117 -26.76 10.94 -15.61
CA GLU A 117 -26.83 12.16 -14.79
C GLU A 117 -28.25 12.78 -14.84
N ARG A 118 -28.91 12.67 -16.00
CA ARG A 118 -30.28 13.16 -16.21
C ARG A 118 -31.28 12.50 -15.26
N LEU A 119 -31.03 11.25 -14.87
CA LEU A 119 -31.88 10.51 -13.94
C LEU A 119 -31.99 11.23 -12.59
N ILE A 120 -30.86 11.74 -12.07
CA ILE A 120 -30.84 12.47 -10.80
C ILE A 120 -31.64 13.76 -10.92
N VAL A 121 -31.48 14.48 -12.03
CA VAL A 121 -32.20 15.73 -12.29
C VAL A 121 -33.71 15.50 -12.31
N ASP A 122 -34.17 14.50 -13.06
CA ASP A 122 -35.59 14.21 -13.20
C ASP A 122 -36.19 13.66 -11.90
N ALA A 123 -35.47 12.79 -11.19
CA ALA A 123 -35.87 12.27 -9.87
C ALA A 123 -36.06 13.38 -8.84
N VAL A 124 -35.08 14.27 -8.71
CA VAL A 124 -35.15 15.42 -7.80
C VAL A 124 -36.27 16.38 -8.21
N SER A 125 -36.43 16.65 -9.51
CA SER A 125 -37.51 17.51 -10.01
C SER A 125 -38.89 16.95 -9.68
N ALA A 126 -39.09 15.64 -9.88
CA ALA A 126 -40.36 14.98 -9.60
C ALA A 126 -40.66 14.94 -8.09
N ALA A 127 -39.68 14.60 -7.26
CA ALA A 127 -39.83 14.53 -5.80
C ALA A 127 -40.13 15.91 -5.16
N ARG A 128 -39.60 17.00 -5.71
CA ARG A 128 -39.86 18.37 -5.22
C ARG A 128 -41.32 18.81 -5.31
N SER A 129 -42.14 18.13 -6.14
CA SER A 129 -43.56 18.44 -6.22
C SER A 129 -44.35 18.05 -4.97
N SER A 130 -43.81 17.14 -4.16
CA SER A 130 -44.51 16.52 -3.03
C SER A 130 -43.70 16.45 -1.73
N ALA A 131 -42.42 16.84 -1.72
CA ALA A 131 -41.61 16.96 -0.51
C ALA A 131 -40.65 18.15 -0.53
N ASP A 132 -40.36 18.68 0.66
CA ASP A 132 -39.27 19.64 0.86
C ASP A 132 -37.92 18.90 0.91
N LEU A 133 -37.06 19.19 -0.09
CA LEU A 133 -35.73 18.60 -0.18
C LEU A 133 -34.62 19.53 0.36
N SER A 134 -34.98 20.72 0.85
CA SER A 134 -34.02 21.69 1.40
C SER A 134 -33.21 21.20 2.62
N PRO A 135 -33.67 20.23 3.45
CA PRO A 135 -32.87 19.75 4.58
C PRO A 135 -31.72 18.81 4.22
N TYR A 136 -31.68 18.29 2.98
CA TYR A 136 -30.76 17.23 2.59
C TYR A 136 -29.58 17.77 1.78
N ALA A 137 -28.37 17.33 2.14
CA ALA A 137 -27.15 17.68 1.41
C ALA A 137 -26.85 16.68 0.30
N PHE A 138 -27.17 15.40 0.51
CA PHE A 138 -26.83 14.30 -0.39
C PHE A 138 -28.10 13.62 -0.94
N VAL A 139 -28.08 13.25 -2.21
CA VAL A 139 -29.13 12.47 -2.89
C VAL A 139 -28.59 11.13 -3.39
N VAL A 140 -29.31 10.06 -3.07
CA VAL A 140 -29.13 8.73 -3.66
C VAL A 140 -30.41 8.39 -4.43
N VAL A 141 -30.32 8.20 -5.74
CA VAL A 141 -31.43 7.73 -6.56
C VAL A 141 -31.36 6.22 -6.68
N VAL A 142 -32.46 5.55 -6.35
CA VAL A 142 -32.58 4.09 -6.48
C VAL A 142 -33.45 3.81 -7.68
N HIS A 143 -32.91 3.22 -8.75
CA HIS A 143 -33.70 2.90 -9.93
C HIS A 143 -34.27 1.48 -9.86
N ALA A 144 -35.46 1.30 -10.43
CA ALA A 144 -36.03 -0.02 -10.68
C ALA A 144 -35.15 -0.81 -11.68
N GLY A 145 -35.06 -2.12 -11.49
CA GLY A 145 -34.29 -3.04 -12.34
C GLY A 145 -32.88 -3.32 -11.85
N ALA A 146 -32.22 -4.29 -12.51
CA ALA A 146 -30.88 -4.75 -12.18
C ALA A 146 -29.78 -3.72 -12.51
N ASP A 147 -28.68 -3.81 -11.78
CA ASP A 147 -27.49 -2.99 -11.98
C ASP A 147 -26.69 -3.47 -13.20
N GLN A 148 -26.40 -2.56 -14.14
CA GLN A 148 -25.57 -2.87 -15.31
C GLN A 148 -24.17 -3.37 -14.92
N ALA A 149 -23.64 -2.94 -13.77
CA ALA A 149 -22.32 -3.34 -13.28
C ALA A 149 -22.19 -4.85 -13.02
N THR A 150 -23.31 -5.52 -12.71
CA THR A 150 -23.34 -6.96 -12.39
C THR A 150 -24.08 -7.81 -13.42
N ALA A 151 -24.67 -7.17 -14.44
CA ALA A 151 -25.40 -7.84 -15.50
C ALA A 151 -24.49 -8.63 -16.45
N ALA A 152 -25.04 -9.68 -17.05
CA ALA A 152 -24.36 -10.42 -18.10
C ALA A 152 -24.09 -9.49 -19.31
N PRO A 153 -23.00 -9.66 -20.07
CA PRO A 153 -22.62 -8.74 -21.15
C PRO A 153 -23.71 -8.44 -22.18
N ILE A 154 -24.57 -9.41 -22.47
CA ILE A 154 -25.69 -9.26 -23.43
C ILE A 154 -26.92 -8.56 -22.86
N GLU A 155 -26.99 -8.41 -21.53
CA GLU A 155 -28.10 -7.82 -20.79
C GLU A 155 -27.78 -6.41 -20.28
N LYS A 156 -26.54 -5.93 -20.47
CA LYS A 156 -26.07 -4.65 -19.94
C LYS A 156 -26.91 -3.47 -20.40
N SER A 157 -27.07 -3.26 -21.71
CA SER A 157 -27.93 -2.20 -22.21
C SER A 157 -29.37 -2.71 -22.34
N PRO A 158 -30.39 -1.99 -21.84
CA PRO A 158 -30.36 -0.59 -21.38
C PRO A 158 -30.38 -0.43 -19.84
N LEU A 159 -29.86 -1.40 -19.07
CA LEU A 159 -29.76 -1.25 -17.62
C LEU A 159 -28.89 -0.03 -17.28
N ILE A 160 -29.10 0.53 -16.10
CA ILE A 160 -28.37 1.71 -15.65
C ILE A 160 -27.18 1.25 -14.79
N TRP A 161 -26.01 1.84 -15.02
CA TRP A 161 -24.83 1.58 -14.21
C TRP A 161 -24.86 2.40 -12.91
N SER A 162 -24.74 1.73 -11.75
CA SER A 162 -24.61 2.42 -10.45
C SER A 162 -23.36 3.29 -10.38
N ARG A 163 -23.53 4.60 -10.18
CA ARG A 163 -22.43 5.56 -10.22
C ARG A 163 -22.75 6.86 -9.51
N THR A 164 -21.70 7.62 -9.21
CA THR A 164 -21.80 8.97 -8.65
C THR A 164 -21.35 10.01 -9.65
N TRP A 165 -22.19 11.02 -9.85
CA TRP A 165 -21.88 12.20 -10.64
C TRP A 165 -21.40 13.31 -9.72
N ILE A 166 -20.18 13.80 -9.94
CA ILE A 166 -19.55 14.90 -9.18
C ILE A 166 -19.43 16.14 -10.08
N GLY A 167 -19.50 17.33 -9.48
CA GLY A 167 -19.32 18.62 -10.15
C GLY A 167 -20.62 19.38 -10.40
N ARG A 168 -21.74 18.88 -9.88
CA ARG A 168 -23.05 19.53 -10.00
C ARG A 168 -23.83 19.43 -8.70
N THR A 169 -24.44 20.55 -8.32
CA THR A 169 -25.35 20.60 -7.19
C THR A 169 -26.76 20.19 -7.61
N PHE A 170 -27.29 19.14 -6.99
CA PHE A 170 -28.65 18.64 -7.24
C PHE A 170 -29.67 19.12 -6.20
N LEU A 171 -29.23 19.40 -4.97
CA LEU A 171 -30.10 19.78 -3.85
C LEU A 171 -29.82 21.20 -3.32
N PRO A 172 -30.81 21.90 -2.74
CA PRO A 172 -30.63 23.28 -2.27
C PRO A 172 -29.61 23.45 -1.14
N ALA A 173 -29.55 22.53 -0.17
CA ALA A 173 -28.56 22.56 0.92
C ALA A 173 -27.15 22.09 0.49
N GLY A 174 -27.03 21.57 -0.73
CA GLY A 174 -25.78 21.50 -1.47
C GLY A 174 -24.75 20.48 -0.98
N SER A 175 -24.74 19.32 -1.64
CA SER A 175 -23.50 18.70 -2.10
C SER A 175 -23.39 18.89 -3.62
N ASP A 176 -22.18 18.83 -4.14
CA ASP A 176 -21.85 18.90 -5.56
C ASP A 176 -21.81 17.51 -6.22
N ALA A 177 -22.58 16.56 -5.68
CA ALA A 177 -22.64 15.20 -6.19
C ALA A 177 -24.00 14.53 -5.97
N GLY A 178 -24.30 13.53 -6.81
CA GLY A 178 -25.50 12.70 -6.73
C GLY A 178 -25.19 11.27 -7.14
N SER A 179 -25.70 10.29 -6.40
CA SER A 179 -25.44 8.87 -6.64
C SER A 179 -26.66 8.16 -7.20
N ILE A 180 -26.41 7.16 -8.03
CA ILE A 180 -27.41 6.26 -8.61
C ILE A 180 -27.05 4.85 -8.20
N VAL A 181 -28.03 4.09 -7.72
CA VAL A 181 -27.91 2.67 -7.40
C VAL A 181 -29.14 1.89 -7.90
N SER A 182 -28.99 0.58 -8.11
CA SER A 182 -30.11 -0.31 -8.42
C SER A 182 -30.89 -0.70 -7.16
N GLU A 183 -32.18 -1.00 -7.32
CA GLU A 183 -33.02 -1.59 -6.28
C GLU A 183 -32.44 -2.91 -5.72
N PHE A 184 -31.63 -3.62 -6.51
CA PHE A 184 -30.97 -4.87 -6.13
C PHE A 184 -29.50 -4.70 -5.74
N SER A 185 -28.95 -3.49 -5.78
CA SER A 185 -27.57 -3.25 -5.36
C SER A 185 -27.42 -3.56 -3.86
N PRO A 186 -26.42 -4.38 -3.46
CA PRO A 186 -26.17 -4.66 -2.06
C PRO A 186 -25.65 -3.40 -1.35
N TYR A 187 -25.76 -3.32 -0.02
CA TYR A 187 -25.39 -2.11 0.72
C TYR A 187 -23.90 -1.74 0.56
N GLY A 188 -23.02 -2.67 0.20
CA GLY A 188 -21.62 -2.37 -0.15
C GLY A 188 -21.50 -1.42 -1.35
N VAL A 189 -22.33 -1.57 -2.39
CA VAL A 189 -22.38 -0.66 -3.53
C VAL A 189 -22.92 0.71 -3.11
N TRP A 190 -23.96 0.74 -2.29
CA TRP A 190 -24.47 2.00 -1.74
C TRP A 190 -23.41 2.74 -0.90
N ALA A 191 -22.63 2.00 -0.12
CA ALA A 191 -21.57 2.56 0.69
C ALA A 191 -20.41 3.10 -0.16
N HIS A 192 -20.05 2.40 -1.25
CA HIS A 192 -19.07 2.82 -2.25
C HIS A 192 -19.49 4.15 -2.91
N GLU A 193 -20.72 4.24 -3.42
CA GLU A 193 -21.23 5.45 -4.06
C GLU A 193 -21.27 6.65 -3.12
N LEU A 194 -21.70 6.44 -1.87
CA LEU A 194 -21.64 7.50 -0.86
C LEU A 194 -20.20 7.92 -0.53
N GLY A 195 -19.19 7.07 -0.79
CA GLY A 195 -17.77 7.40 -0.62
C GLY A 195 -17.33 8.48 -1.60
N HIS A 196 -17.73 8.34 -2.86
CA HIS A 196 -17.60 9.40 -3.86
C HIS A 196 -18.37 10.66 -3.46
N GLN A 197 -19.64 10.50 -3.09
CA GLN A 197 -20.53 11.65 -2.88
C GLN A 197 -20.13 12.51 -1.68
N THR A 198 -19.80 11.86 -0.56
CA THR A 198 -19.48 12.53 0.70
C THR A 198 -18.03 13.01 0.73
N GLY A 199 -17.11 12.23 0.17
CA GLY A 199 -15.67 12.42 0.33
C GLY A 199 -14.87 12.72 -0.92
N HIS A 200 -15.49 12.68 -2.11
CA HIS A 200 -14.81 12.78 -3.41
C HIS A 200 -13.69 11.75 -3.56
N LEU A 201 -13.83 10.58 -2.93
CA LEU A 201 -12.87 9.49 -3.09
C LEU A 201 -12.90 9.02 -4.56
N PRO A 202 -11.75 8.67 -5.17
CA PRO A 202 -11.73 8.11 -6.51
C PRO A 202 -12.01 6.60 -6.49
N ASP A 203 -12.43 6.06 -7.63
CA ASP A 203 -12.34 4.62 -7.88
C ASP A 203 -10.88 4.15 -7.79
N MET A 204 -10.70 2.97 -7.19
CA MET A 204 -9.39 2.34 -7.00
C MET A 204 -9.21 1.09 -7.86
N TYR A 205 -10.11 0.85 -8.81
CA TYR A 205 -9.90 -0.03 -9.97
C TYR A 205 -9.54 0.79 -11.21
N ASP A 206 -9.10 0.11 -12.27
CA ASP A 206 -8.78 0.75 -13.54
C ASP A 206 -10.06 1.04 -14.33
N LEU A 207 -10.39 2.31 -14.55
CA LEU A 207 -11.63 2.71 -15.24
C LEU A 207 -11.76 2.15 -16.68
N PRO A 208 -10.70 2.10 -17.52
CA PRO A 208 -10.77 1.52 -18.86
C PRO A 208 -10.86 -0.01 -18.88
N ASP A 209 -10.35 -0.69 -17.85
CA ASP A 209 -10.38 -2.15 -17.69
C ASP A 209 -10.72 -2.48 -16.23
N SER A 210 -12.01 -2.44 -15.87
CA SER A 210 -12.48 -2.63 -14.49
C SER A 210 -12.22 -4.03 -13.91
N SER A 211 -11.61 -4.94 -14.69
CA SER A 211 -11.06 -6.21 -14.19
C SER A 211 -9.69 -6.06 -13.54
N LEU A 212 -9.08 -4.87 -13.64
CA LEU A 212 -7.81 -4.53 -13.03
C LEU A 212 -8.04 -3.68 -11.78
N HIS A 213 -7.39 -4.11 -10.70
CA HIS A 213 -7.58 -3.52 -9.38
C HIS A 213 -6.26 -2.92 -8.88
N PHE A 214 -6.33 -1.77 -8.22
CA PHE A 214 -5.17 -1.19 -7.55
C PHE A 214 -5.15 -1.50 -6.06
N MET A 215 -6.30 -1.81 -5.46
CA MET A 215 -6.45 -2.13 -4.04
C MET A 215 -7.11 -3.50 -3.81
N GLY A 216 -7.84 -4.02 -4.79
CA GLY A 216 -8.54 -5.30 -4.69
C GLY A 216 -9.57 -5.28 -3.57
N THR A 217 -9.65 -6.34 -2.77
CA THR A 217 -10.63 -6.44 -1.68
C THR A 217 -10.31 -5.55 -0.48
N TRP A 218 -9.14 -4.90 -0.45
CA TRP A 218 -8.66 -4.11 0.70
C TRP A 218 -9.23 -2.70 0.81
N SER A 219 -9.93 -2.22 -0.22
CA SER A 219 -10.64 -0.95 -0.19
C SER A 219 -12.11 -1.11 -0.62
N LEU A 220 -12.99 -0.43 0.09
CA LEU A 220 -14.37 -0.23 -0.35
C LEU A 220 -14.45 0.47 -1.71
N MET A 221 -13.50 1.36 -2.02
CA MET A 221 -13.44 2.09 -3.29
C MET A 221 -12.90 1.23 -4.46
N ASP A 222 -12.73 -0.06 -4.24
CA ASP A 222 -12.39 -1.07 -5.24
C ASP A 222 -13.36 -2.27 -5.07
N ILE A 223 -12.96 -3.49 -5.44
CA ILE A 223 -13.83 -4.67 -5.37
C ILE A 223 -14.18 -5.11 -3.93
N GLY A 224 -13.62 -4.45 -2.90
CA GLY A 224 -13.99 -4.65 -1.50
C GLY A 224 -15.47 -4.38 -1.20
N ALA A 225 -16.17 -3.58 -2.03
CA ALA A 225 -17.61 -3.37 -1.95
C ALA A 225 -18.45 -4.65 -2.16
N TYR A 226 -17.88 -5.69 -2.77
CA TYR A 226 -18.57 -6.93 -3.12
C TYR A 226 -18.24 -8.12 -2.21
N LEU A 227 -17.51 -7.90 -1.12
CA LEU A 227 -17.24 -8.96 -0.14
C LEU A 227 -18.52 -9.45 0.56
N GLY A 228 -18.45 -10.69 1.05
CA GLY A 228 -19.55 -11.36 1.74
C GLY A 228 -20.27 -12.43 0.91
N GLN A 229 -21.21 -13.12 1.56
CA GLN A 229 -22.10 -14.11 0.95
C GLN A 229 -23.51 -13.90 1.52
N PRO A 230 -24.50 -13.47 0.72
CA PRO A 230 -24.41 -13.03 -0.68
C PRO A 230 -23.43 -11.87 -0.93
N LEU A 231 -22.97 -11.70 -2.17
CA LEU A 231 -21.99 -10.67 -2.56
C LEU A 231 -22.44 -9.26 -2.14
N GLY A 232 -21.52 -8.49 -1.58
CA GLY A 232 -21.71 -7.11 -1.12
C GLY A 232 -22.47 -6.94 0.20
N ASN A 233 -22.78 -8.04 0.90
CA ASN A 233 -23.44 -7.99 2.21
C ASN A 233 -22.48 -7.89 3.41
N HIS A 234 -21.17 -7.98 3.18
CA HIS A 234 -20.13 -7.74 4.19
C HIS A 234 -18.94 -7.04 3.49
N PRO A 235 -19.12 -5.78 3.03
CA PRO A 235 -18.10 -5.06 2.31
C PRO A 235 -16.90 -4.76 3.22
N GLY A 236 -15.72 -4.71 2.63
CA GLY A 236 -14.48 -4.43 3.34
C GLY A 236 -14.44 -2.99 3.88
N LEU A 237 -13.59 -2.76 4.88
CA LEU A 237 -13.35 -1.43 5.43
C LEU A 237 -12.63 -0.55 4.38
N PHE A 238 -12.96 0.74 4.36
CA PHE A 238 -12.17 1.75 3.66
C PHE A 238 -10.67 1.65 4.02
N ASP A 239 -9.81 1.71 3.01
CA ASP A 239 -8.35 1.72 3.22
C ASP A 239 -7.88 2.94 4.04
N ALA A 240 -6.69 2.84 4.62
CA ALA A 240 -6.11 3.93 5.43
C ALA A 240 -6.08 5.28 4.71
N TRP A 241 -5.80 5.32 3.41
CA TRP A 241 -5.73 6.57 2.65
C TRP A 241 -7.11 7.22 2.51
N SER A 242 -8.13 6.42 2.20
CA SER A 242 -9.52 6.86 2.17
C SER A 242 -9.95 7.40 3.54
N ARG A 243 -9.74 6.62 4.61
CA ARG A 243 -10.13 7.04 5.97
C ARG A 243 -9.37 8.29 6.44
N ALA A 244 -8.12 8.46 6.04
CA ALA A 244 -7.35 9.68 6.31
C ALA A 244 -7.90 10.88 5.51
N SER A 245 -8.19 10.71 4.22
CA SER A 245 -8.76 11.73 3.34
C SER A 245 -10.13 12.22 3.82
N LEU A 246 -10.96 11.31 4.34
CA LEU A 246 -12.25 11.63 4.95
C LEU A 246 -12.12 12.26 6.36
N GLY A 247 -10.92 12.27 6.94
CA GLY A 247 -10.64 12.81 8.27
C GLY A 247 -11.07 11.90 9.42
N TRP A 248 -11.23 10.60 9.17
CA TRP A 248 -11.66 9.60 10.16
C TRP A 248 -10.50 9.09 11.00
N ILE A 249 -9.32 8.97 10.41
CA ILE A 249 -8.07 8.66 11.11
C ILE A 249 -7.02 9.73 10.81
N ALA A 250 -5.94 9.74 11.58
CA ALA A 250 -4.76 10.54 11.31
C ALA A 250 -3.56 9.61 11.23
N PRO A 251 -3.01 9.36 10.03
CA PRO A 251 -1.75 8.64 9.89
C PRO A 251 -0.63 9.34 10.65
N THR A 252 0.31 8.56 11.17
CA THR A 252 1.47 9.11 11.88
C THR A 252 2.67 9.10 10.96
N VAL A 253 3.22 10.28 10.69
CA VAL A 253 4.42 10.44 9.88
C VAL A 253 5.62 9.89 10.65
N VAL A 254 6.34 8.96 10.03
CA VAL A 254 7.45 8.24 10.66
C VAL A 254 8.69 8.15 9.78
N GLY A 255 9.83 7.93 10.43
CA GLY A 255 11.11 7.64 9.78
C GLY A 255 11.54 6.20 10.08
N SER A 256 12.86 5.97 10.17
CA SER A 256 13.35 4.67 10.63
C SER A 256 13.12 4.47 12.12
N GLY A 257 12.66 3.28 12.51
CA GLY A 257 12.37 2.93 13.90
C GLY A 257 11.44 1.74 14.03
N ASP A 258 11.18 1.38 15.29
CA ASP A 258 10.20 0.37 15.66
C ASP A 258 8.87 1.03 16.03
N TYR A 259 7.79 0.53 15.43
CA TYR A 259 6.44 1.03 15.63
C TYR A 259 5.54 -0.15 15.97
N ASN A 260 4.49 0.12 16.73
CA ASN A 260 3.39 -0.84 16.92
C ASN A 260 2.20 -0.31 16.12
N LEU A 261 1.54 -1.16 15.35
CA LEU A 261 0.27 -0.90 14.69
C LEU A 261 -0.85 -1.54 15.50
N ILE A 262 -1.93 -0.79 15.72
CA ILE A 262 -3.18 -1.33 16.26
C ILE A 262 -4.10 -1.76 15.12
N PRO A 263 -4.97 -2.78 15.31
CA PRO A 263 -5.93 -3.18 14.28
C PRO A 263 -6.80 -2.00 13.83
N ALA A 264 -7.03 -1.88 12.53
CA ALA A 264 -7.68 -0.75 11.89
C ALA A 264 -9.07 -0.40 12.44
N GLU A 265 -9.76 -1.37 13.02
CA GLU A 265 -11.12 -1.26 13.57
C GLU A 265 -11.14 -1.13 15.10
N THR A 266 -9.97 -1.09 15.76
CA THR A 266 -9.89 -0.91 17.23
C THR A 266 -10.47 0.45 17.61
N PRO A 267 -11.54 0.55 18.44
CA PRO A 267 -12.09 1.84 18.82
C PRO A 267 -11.06 2.71 19.56
N PRO A 268 -11.03 4.04 19.33
CA PRO A 268 -10.14 4.92 20.06
C PRO A 268 -10.38 4.80 21.57
N SER A 269 -9.34 4.46 22.34
CA SER A 269 -9.41 4.38 23.81
C SER A 269 -8.58 5.50 24.43
N SER A 270 -9.06 6.04 25.57
CA SER A 270 -8.33 7.03 26.36
C SER A 270 -7.06 6.48 27.04
N SER A 271 -6.82 5.16 26.95
CA SER A 271 -5.69 4.45 27.56
C SER A 271 -4.72 3.88 26.51
N ALA A 272 -4.69 4.43 25.29
CA ALA A 272 -3.96 3.87 24.15
C ALA A 272 -2.45 3.68 24.43
N GLN A 273 -2.09 2.48 24.87
CA GLN A 273 -0.76 1.91 24.76
C GLN A 273 -0.60 1.32 23.37
N GLY A 274 0.25 1.94 22.56
CA GLY A 274 0.53 1.55 21.18
C GLY A 274 0.15 2.65 20.19
N CYS A 275 1.13 3.16 19.46
CA CYS A 275 0.93 3.96 18.25
C CYS A 275 0.30 3.05 17.15
N CYS A 276 0.28 3.45 15.88
CA CYS A 276 -0.79 4.23 15.29
C CYS A 276 -1.76 3.41 14.40
N TYR A 277 -2.93 3.96 14.05
CA TYR A 277 -3.88 3.31 13.11
C TYR A 277 -3.29 3.12 11.71
N ALA A 278 -2.42 4.05 11.31
CA ALA A 278 -1.63 3.96 10.10
C ALA A 278 -0.31 4.70 10.30
N LEU A 279 0.75 4.21 9.66
CA LEU A 279 2.04 4.90 9.55
C LEU A 279 2.15 5.51 8.15
N GLU A 280 2.73 6.70 8.07
CA GLU A 280 3.01 7.39 6.81
C GLU A 280 4.53 7.57 6.66
N ILE A 281 5.12 6.99 5.63
CA ILE A 281 6.56 7.01 5.38
C ILE A 281 6.79 7.79 4.09
N HIS A 282 7.32 9.00 4.20
CA HIS A 282 7.56 9.87 3.04
C HIS A 282 8.68 9.34 2.16
N ILE A 283 8.44 9.35 0.85
CA ILE A 283 9.43 9.06 -0.18
C ILE A 283 9.97 10.39 -0.71
N ASP A 284 9.06 11.27 -1.12
CA ASP A 284 9.32 12.62 -1.59
C ASP A 284 8.10 13.52 -1.32
N SER A 285 8.06 14.72 -1.89
CA SER A 285 6.97 15.69 -1.68
C SER A 285 5.62 15.28 -2.29
N ALA A 286 5.60 14.25 -3.15
CA ALA A 286 4.43 13.82 -3.90
C ALA A 286 4.08 12.34 -3.69
N SER A 287 4.94 11.58 -3.01
CA SER A 287 4.81 10.14 -2.83
C SER A 287 5.15 9.70 -1.41
N TYR A 288 4.39 8.74 -0.88
CA TYR A 288 4.62 8.16 0.43
C TYR A 288 4.05 6.74 0.51
N TYR A 289 4.52 5.95 1.47
CA TYR A 289 3.89 4.71 1.86
C TYR A 289 2.92 4.94 3.02
N LEU A 290 1.76 4.28 2.99
CA LEU A 290 0.91 4.07 4.15
C LEU A 290 1.00 2.63 4.61
N VAL A 291 1.02 2.41 5.91
CA VAL A 291 1.09 1.08 6.51
C VAL A 291 -0.02 0.93 7.54
N GLU A 292 -0.89 -0.07 7.38
CA GLU A 292 -1.97 -0.34 8.35
C GLU A 292 -2.10 -1.83 8.66
N LEU A 293 -2.64 -2.16 9.83
CA LEU A 293 -2.94 -3.53 10.24
C LEU A 293 -4.42 -3.82 10.01
N ARG A 294 -4.73 -4.78 9.11
CA ARG A 294 -6.08 -5.27 8.85
C ARG A 294 -6.21 -6.71 9.37
N LEU A 295 -7.21 -6.95 10.20
CA LEU A 295 -7.54 -8.27 10.76
C LEU A 295 -8.89 -8.74 10.21
N ARG A 296 -9.10 -10.07 10.14
CA ARG A 296 -10.37 -10.67 9.70
C ARG A 296 -11.41 -10.63 10.81
N GLU A 297 -11.75 -9.44 11.26
CA GLU A 297 -12.71 -9.16 12.32
C GLU A 297 -13.57 -7.97 11.94
N GLY A 298 -14.68 -7.75 12.65
CA GLY A 298 -15.54 -6.60 12.41
C GLY A 298 -16.03 -6.51 10.96
N ILE A 299 -15.85 -5.33 10.36
CA ILE A 299 -16.18 -5.01 8.97
C ILE A 299 -15.39 -5.93 8.02
N ASP A 300 -14.11 -6.15 8.28
CA ASP A 300 -13.23 -7.00 7.46
C ASP A 300 -13.38 -8.52 7.71
N SER A 301 -14.40 -8.95 8.46
CA SER A 301 -14.63 -10.38 8.72
C SER A 301 -14.72 -11.26 7.46
N ALA A 302 -15.13 -10.69 6.33
CA ALA A 302 -15.22 -11.38 5.04
C ALA A 302 -13.92 -11.37 4.21
N GLN A 303 -12.85 -10.69 4.65
CA GLN A 303 -11.56 -10.72 3.97
C GLN A 303 -11.01 -12.15 3.90
N ARG A 304 -10.16 -12.43 2.90
CA ARG A 304 -9.54 -13.76 2.75
C ARG A 304 -8.32 -13.95 3.66
N THR A 305 -7.52 -12.89 3.80
CA THR A 305 -6.30 -12.89 4.61
C THR A 305 -6.30 -11.72 5.60
N GLN A 306 -5.24 -11.60 6.39
CA GLN A 306 -5.03 -10.51 7.34
C GLN A 306 -3.53 -10.28 7.52
N GLY A 307 -3.18 -9.10 7.99
CA GLY A 307 -1.80 -8.73 8.28
C GLY A 307 -1.57 -7.24 8.08
N VAL A 308 -0.32 -6.89 7.84
CA VAL A 308 0.09 -5.51 7.62
C VAL A 308 0.07 -5.22 6.13
N LEU A 309 -0.79 -4.29 5.72
CA LEU A 309 -0.83 -3.80 4.34
C LEU A 309 0.11 -2.62 4.17
N VAL A 310 0.75 -2.57 3.01
CA VAL A 310 1.55 -1.43 2.56
C VAL A 310 0.88 -0.86 1.33
N TYR A 311 0.56 0.43 1.36
CA TYR A 311 0.02 1.17 0.23
C TYR A 311 1.06 2.16 -0.28
N LEU A 312 1.20 2.28 -1.60
CA LEU A 312 1.96 3.36 -2.23
C LEU A 312 0.99 4.44 -2.68
N TYR A 313 1.15 5.65 -2.14
CA TYR A 313 0.57 6.86 -2.70
C TYR A 313 1.57 7.56 -3.61
N ASN A 314 1.14 7.98 -4.80
CA ASN A 314 1.89 8.80 -5.74
C ASN A 314 0.95 9.79 -6.44
N ALA A 315 1.04 11.06 -6.07
CA ALA A 315 0.21 12.13 -6.63
C ALA A 315 0.41 12.36 -8.13
N SER A 316 1.55 11.94 -8.69
CA SER A 316 1.86 12.10 -10.12
C SER A 316 1.35 10.94 -10.98
N ALA A 317 0.81 9.88 -10.39
CA ALA A 317 0.23 8.78 -11.14
C ALA A 317 -1.03 9.23 -11.89
N ARG A 318 -1.16 8.80 -13.15
CA ARG A 318 -2.35 9.12 -13.97
C ARG A 318 -3.61 8.42 -13.48
N GLN A 319 -3.46 7.20 -12.97
CA GLN A 319 -4.49 6.35 -12.39
C GLN A 319 -3.89 5.56 -11.24
N GLY A 320 -4.72 5.12 -10.29
CA GLY A 320 -4.26 4.38 -9.12
C GLY A 320 -3.23 5.19 -8.33
N GLN A 321 -3.56 6.45 -8.00
CA GLN A 321 -2.68 7.27 -7.15
C GLN A 321 -2.41 6.59 -5.82
N ILE A 322 -3.34 5.79 -5.31
CA ILE A 322 -3.15 4.89 -4.19
C ILE A 322 -3.25 3.45 -4.70
N ARG A 323 -2.32 2.58 -4.27
CA ARG A 323 -2.29 1.16 -4.65
C ARG A 323 -1.76 0.32 -3.51
N VAL A 324 -2.26 -0.90 -3.35
CA VAL A 324 -1.67 -1.90 -2.47
C VAL A 324 -0.41 -2.48 -3.10
N VAL A 325 0.61 -2.63 -2.26
CA VAL A 325 1.85 -3.28 -2.62
C VAL A 325 1.74 -4.74 -2.23
N ASP A 326 1.82 -5.60 -3.25
CA ASP A 326 1.86 -7.04 -3.07
C ASP A 326 3.29 -7.54 -3.31
N VAL A 327 3.86 -8.22 -2.31
CA VAL A 327 5.20 -8.83 -2.37
C VAL A 327 5.15 -10.33 -2.59
N HIS A 328 3.95 -10.92 -2.52
CA HIS A 328 3.75 -12.34 -2.67
C HIS A 328 3.66 -12.67 -4.16
N VAL A 329 4.40 -13.68 -4.59
CA VAL A 329 4.34 -14.12 -5.98
C VAL A 329 3.09 -14.99 -6.12
N PRO A 330 2.15 -14.66 -7.03
CA PRO A 330 0.93 -15.44 -7.18
C PRO A 330 1.26 -16.90 -7.46
N THR A 331 0.66 -17.82 -6.70
CA THR A 331 0.82 -19.27 -6.90
C THR A 331 0.15 -19.76 -8.20
N ALA A 332 -0.72 -18.95 -8.80
CA ALA A 332 -1.32 -19.14 -10.11
C ALA A 332 -1.49 -17.77 -10.81
N PRO A 333 -1.51 -17.70 -12.15
CA PRO A 333 -1.66 -16.46 -12.90
C PRO A 333 -3.12 -15.97 -12.86
N VAL A 334 -3.61 -15.58 -11.68
CA VAL A 334 -4.84 -14.78 -11.57
C VAL A 334 -4.39 -13.33 -11.64
N ARG A 335 -4.53 -12.72 -12.83
CA ARG A 335 -4.19 -11.31 -13.04
C ARG A 335 -4.96 -10.47 -12.03
N GLY A 336 -4.24 -9.74 -11.17
CA GLY A 336 -4.84 -8.77 -10.27
C GLY A 336 -5.50 -9.32 -9.00
N ASP A 337 -5.27 -10.59 -8.61
CA ASP A 337 -5.60 -11.02 -7.25
C ASP A 337 -4.62 -10.38 -6.27
N LEU A 338 -5.13 -9.50 -5.40
CA LEU A 338 -4.36 -8.78 -4.38
C LEU A 338 -4.71 -9.26 -2.98
N SER A 339 -5.45 -10.37 -2.86
CA SER A 339 -6.03 -10.82 -1.60
C SER A 339 -5.01 -11.38 -0.60
N ASP A 340 -3.78 -11.69 -1.02
CA ASP A 340 -2.67 -12.12 -0.16
C ASP A 340 -1.62 -11.04 0.11
N ALA A 341 -1.79 -9.81 -0.39
CA ALA A 341 -0.84 -8.70 -0.26
C ALA A 341 -0.47 -8.31 1.20
N ALA A 342 -1.23 -8.76 2.20
CA ALA A 342 -0.95 -8.46 3.60
C ALA A 342 0.30 -9.21 4.11
N LEU A 343 1.28 -8.45 4.58
CA LEU A 343 2.50 -8.97 5.20
C LEU A 343 2.19 -9.68 6.52
N LYS A 344 2.77 -10.86 6.68
CA LYS A 344 2.74 -11.67 7.91
C LYS A 344 3.98 -11.40 8.76
N VAL A 345 3.92 -11.82 10.03
CA VAL A 345 5.07 -11.76 10.93
C VAL A 345 6.26 -12.51 10.31
N GLY A 346 7.40 -11.83 10.22
CA GLY A 346 8.63 -12.31 9.58
C GLY A 346 8.79 -11.85 8.12
N GLU A 347 7.76 -11.29 7.51
CA GLU A 347 7.81 -10.79 6.14
C GLU A 347 8.16 -9.29 6.08
N ALA A 348 8.64 -8.85 4.92
CA ALA A 348 9.05 -7.47 4.71
C ALA A 348 8.82 -7.00 3.27
N PHE A 349 8.48 -5.72 3.13
CA PHE A 349 8.52 -4.97 1.88
C PHE A 349 9.82 -4.17 1.77
N SER A 350 10.35 -4.00 0.56
CA SER A 350 11.58 -3.24 0.31
C SER A 350 11.49 -2.40 -0.97
N ASP A 351 11.63 -1.08 -0.83
CA ASP A 351 11.96 -0.15 -1.91
C ASP A 351 13.45 0.18 -1.90
N ILE A 352 14.19 -0.44 -2.82
CA ILE A 352 15.65 -0.27 -2.93
C ILE A 352 16.02 1.14 -3.41
N LYS A 353 15.20 1.74 -4.27
CA LYS A 353 15.48 3.04 -4.90
C LYS A 353 15.44 4.14 -3.85
N HIS A 354 14.41 4.12 -3.01
CA HIS A 354 14.21 5.12 -1.96
C HIS A 354 14.80 4.67 -0.62
N LYS A 355 15.41 3.48 -0.58
CA LYS A 355 16.03 2.87 0.59
C LYS A 355 15.02 2.79 1.73
N ILE A 356 13.87 2.17 1.52
CA ILE A 356 12.84 1.97 2.54
C ILE A 356 12.59 0.47 2.67
N VAL A 357 12.65 -0.06 3.89
CA VAL A 357 12.27 -1.42 4.23
C VAL A 357 11.23 -1.36 5.34
N ILE A 358 10.14 -2.12 5.19
CA ILE A 358 9.04 -2.20 6.15
C ILE A 358 8.87 -3.68 6.50
N SER A 359 9.22 -4.05 7.73
CA SER A 359 9.23 -5.44 8.18
C SER A 359 8.23 -5.65 9.32
N VAL A 360 7.45 -6.73 9.27
CA VAL A 360 6.59 -7.12 10.39
C VAL A 360 7.38 -8.02 11.33
N THR A 361 7.73 -7.52 12.52
CA THR A 361 8.69 -8.21 13.40
C THR A 361 8.02 -9.16 14.38
N SER A 362 6.83 -8.81 14.88
CA SER A 362 6.08 -9.65 15.82
C SER A 362 4.61 -9.27 15.85
N SER A 363 3.78 -10.13 16.44
CA SER A 363 2.39 -9.84 16.77
C SER A 363 2.12 -10.06 18.25
N SER A 364 1.11 -9.38 18.76
CA SER A 364 0.61 -9.48 20.12
C SER A 364 -0.92 -9.40 20.10
N SER A 365 -1.55 -9.56 21.26
CA SER A 365 -3.01 -9.39 21.38
C SER A 365 -3.48 -7.95 21.17
N THR A 366 -2.58 -6.96 21.19
CA THR A 366 -2.93 -5.54 21.06
C THR A 366 -2.48 -4.92 19.74
N GLY A 367 -1.82 -5.69 18.85
CA GLY A 367 -1.29 -5.15 17.61
C GLY A 367 -0.06 -5.87 17.08
N TYR A 368 0.47 -5.38 15.96
CA TYR A 368 1.64 -5.92 15.28
C TYR A 368 2.79 -4.92 15.37
N ALA A 369 3.99 -5.41 15.66
CA ALA A 369 5.21 -4.61 15.62
C ALA A 369 5.76 -4.56 14.19
N VAL A 370 6.09 -3.37 13.74
CA VAL A 370 6.64 -3.06 12.42
C VAL A 370 7.94 -2.29 12.58
N HIS A 371 8.98 -2.73 11.91
CA HIS A 371 10.26 -2.04 11.81
C HIS A 371 10.36 -1.33 10.45
N VAL A 372 10.58 -0.02 10.47
CA VAL A 372 10.88 0.77 9.27
C VAL A 372 12.36 1.08 9.24
N SER A 373 13.05 0.80 8.13
CA SER A 373 14.49 1.01 8.00
C SER A 373 14.81 1.75 6.70
N SER A 374 15.82 2.62 6.75
CA SER A 374 16.30 3.37 5.59
C SER A 374 17.52 2.73 4.88
N GLN A 375 17.79 1.44 5.11
CA GLN A 375 19.02 0.76 4.66
C GLN A 375 18.76 -0.11 3.40
N GLN A 376 19.66 -0.06 2.40
CA GLN A 376 19.61 -0.85 1.14
C GLN A 376 19.47 -2.36 1.37
N THR A 377 18.89 -3.03 0.37
CA THR A 377 18.56 -4.45 0.31
C THR A 377 19.23 -5.07 -0.94
N TYR A 378 19.81 -6.27 -0.86
CA TYR A 378 20.46 -6.96 -1.99
C TYR A 378 19.87 -8.36 -2.20
N SER A 379 19.48 -8.74 -3.43
CA SER A 379 18.98 -10.08 -3.76
C SER A 379 20.14 -11.10 -3.88
N LEU A 380 19.98 -12.29 -3.28
CA LEU A 380 21.00 -13.34 -3.17
C LEU A 380 20.57 -14.62 -3.91
N SER A 381 21.16 -14.93 -5.08
CA SER A 381 20.86 -16.19 -5.79
C SER A 381 21.93 -17.25 -5.54
N VAL A 382 21.56 -18.35 -4.88
CA VAL A 382 22.47 -19.48 -4.61
C VAL A 382 22.18 -20.63 -5.57
N ILE A 383 23.10 -20.89 -6.49
CA ILE A 383 23.01 -22.04 -7.40
C ILE A 383 23.64 -23.24 -6.69
N LEU A 384 22.83 -24.26 -6.38
CA LEU A 384 23.31 -25.52 -5.81
C LEU A 384 23.53 -26.56 -6.92
N PRO A 385 24.65 -27.30 -6.92
CA PRO A 385 24.82 -28.42 -7.83
C PRO A 385 23.79 -29.53 -7.54
N ALA A 386 23.43 -30.32 -8.56
CA ALA A 386 22.35 -31.33 -8.54
C ALA A 386 22.50 -32.45 -7.47
N SER A 387 23.64 -32.50 -6.77
CA SER A 387 23.87 -33.38 -5.64
C SER A 387 24.77 -32.69 -4.60
N VAL A 388 24.19 -32.26 -3.48
CA VAL A 388 24.93 -31.75 -2.32
C VAL A 388 24.99 -32.86 -1.27
N ASN A 389 26.20 -33.34 -0.96
CA ASN A 389 26.43 -34.29 0.13
C ASN A 389 26.53 -33.50 1.44
N VAL A 390 25.52 -33.64 2.32
CA VAL A 390 25.33 -32.83 3.55
C VAL A 390 26.33 -33.19 4.67
N LEU A 391 27.28 -34.09 4.43
CA LEU A 391 28.22 -34.61 5.43
C LEU A 391 29.56 -33.86 5.48
N THR A 392 29.75 -32.82 4.66
CA THR A 392 30.99 -32.05 4.62
C THR A 392 30.72 -30.57 4.49
N LYS A 393 31.49 -29.78 5.25
CA LYS A 393 31.58 -28.32 5.14
C LYS A 393 31.96 -27.95 3.70
N GLN A 394 31.05 -27.31 2.97
CA GLN A 394 31.24 -27.04 1.54
C GLN A 394 30.92 -25.58 1.22
N GLU A 395 31.85 -24.88 0.55
CA GLU A 395 31.70 -23.48 0.17
C GLU A 395 30.98 -23.35 -1.17
N PHE A 396 30.01 -22.43 -1.27
CA PHE A 396 29.30 -22.14 -2.53
C PHE A 396 29.58 -20.71 -2.99
N TYR A 397 29.44 -20.50 -4.30
CA TYR A 397 29.49 -19.17 -4.90
C TYR A 397 28.08 -18.65 -5.08
N VAL A 398 27.87 -17.37 -4.78
CA VAL A 398 26.59 -16.71 -4.94
C VAL A 398 26.73 -15.68 -6.04
N VAL A 399 25.77 -15.67 -6.96
CA VAL A 399 25.68 -14.64 -8.00
C VAL A 399 24.68 -13.58 -7.51
N LEU A 400 25.17 -12.37 -7.29
CA LEU A 400 24.33 -11.19 -7.07
C LEU A 400 23.90 -10.62 -8.42
N ASN A 401 22.68 -10.07 -8.53
CA ASN A 401 22.23 -9.35 -9.71
C ASN A 401 21.75 -7.94 -9.32
N PRO A 402 22.37 -6.85 -9.81
CA PRO A 402 23.49 -6.82 -10.76
C PRO A 402 24.80 -7.40 -10.17
N PRO A 403 25.67 -8.01 -11.00
CA PRO A 403 26.87 -8.69 -10.52
C PRO A 403 27.88 -7.71 -9.92
N ILE A 404 28.21 -7.92 -8.65
CA ILE A 404 29.28 -7.23 -7.93
C ILE A 404 30.48 -8.20 -7.88
N GLY A 405 31.56 -7.86 -8.57
CA GLY A 405 32.73 -8.73 -8.67
C GLY A 405 33.38 -9.02 -7.32
N GLY A 406 33.54 -10.31 -6.99
CA GLY A 406 34.45 -10.77 -5.94
C GLY A 406 33.82 -11.18 -4.60
N LEU A 407 32.49 -11.14 -4.44
CA LEU A 407 31.85 -11.63 -3.22
C LEU A 407 31.91 -13.17 -3.15
N LYS A 408 32.53 -13.73 -2.10
CA LYS A 408 32.46 -15.15 -1.75
C LYS A 408 31.63 -15.28 -0.48
N LEU A 409 30.52 -16.01 -0.54
CA LEU A 409 29.69 -16.31 0.62
C LEU A 409 30.00 -17.72 1.11
N GLN A 410 30.48 -17.88 2.34
CA GLN A 410 30.69 -19.22 2.91
C GLN A 410 29.39 -19.69 3.55
N VAL A 411 28.75 -20.67 2.94
CA VAL A 411 27.62 -21.40 3.55
C VAL A 411 28.20 -22.58 4.32
N PHE A 412 27.87 -22.70 5.60
CA PHE A 412 28.29 -23.85 6.41
C PHE A 412 27.08 -24.71 6.75
N LEU A 413 27.13 -25.97 6.34
CA LEU A 413 26.28 -27.03 6.89
C LEU A 413 27.07 -27.62 8.08
N ASP A 414 26.59 -27.39 9.29
CA ASP A 414 27.18 -27.90 10.54
C ASP A 414 26.64 -29.30 10.85
N GLU A 415 27.39 -30.16 11.52
CA GLU A 415 26.92 -31.44 12.06
C GLU A 415 25.74 -31.29 13.06
N SER A 416 25.48 -30.07 13.58
CA SER A 416 24.26 -29.74 14.31
C SER A 416 23.00 -29.66 13.43
N THR A 417 23.15 -29.50 12.10
CA THR A 417 22.14 -29.96 11.12
C THR A 417 22.18 -31.48 11.08
N ARG A 418 21.77 -32.10 12.20
CA ARG A 418 21.43 -33.51 12.22
C ARG A 418 20.26 -33.69 11.27
N SER A 419 20.56 -34.29 10.13
CA SER A 419 19.62 -35.20 9.53
C SER A 419 19.15 -36.15 10.63
N VAL A 420 17.84 -36.25 10.87
CA VAL A 420 17.31 -37.50 11.42
C VAL A 420 17.31 -38.47 10.26
N ALA A 421 18.47 -39.09 10.02
CA ALA A 421 18.54 -40.28 9.19
C ALA A 421 18.07 -41.48 10.04
N SER A 422 16.81 -41.87 9.88
CA SER A 422 16.32 -43.21 10.19
C SER A 422 14.85 -43.30 9.78
N ARG A 423 14.48 -44.41 9.15
CA ARG A 423 13.24 -44.69 8.40
C ARG A 423 11.94 -44.70 9.24
N ASN A 424 11.89 -44.05 10.41
CA ASN A 424 10.82 -44.23 11.38
C ASN A 424 10.47 -43.01 12.26
N THR A 425 10.60 -41.76 11.77
CA THR A 425 10.03 -40.59 12.46
C THR A 425 9.46 -39.56 11.48
N THR A 426 8.25 -39.10 11.75
CA THR A 426 7.34 -38.25 10.95
C THR A 426 7.68 -36.75 10.95
N THR A 427 8.96 -36.36 10.87
CA THR A 427 9.35 -34.93 10.85
C THR A 427 10.32 -34.63 9.71
N GLU A 428 9.91 -33.72 8.82
CA GLU A 428 10.61 -33.32 7.59
C GLU A 428 11.85 -32.43 7.85
N PRO A 429 12.87 -32.46 6.97
CA PRO A 429 14.12 -31.74 7.18
C PRO A 429 13.97 -30.24 6.90
N ARG A 430 14.26 -29.42 7.91
CA ARG A 430 14.47 -27.96 7.76
C ARG A 430 15.96 -27.67 7.60
N TYR A 431 16.31 -26.80 6.64
CA TYR A 431 17.68 -26.33 6.44
C TYR A 431 17.82 -24.90 6.97
N ASN A 432 18.70 -24.72 7.97
CA ASN A 432 19.02 -23.40 8.51
C ASN A 432 20.30 -22.88 7.87
N PHE A 433 20.25 -21.69 7.29
CA PHE A 433 21.41 -21.01 6.72
C PHE A 433 21.90 -19.96 7.73
N THR A 434 23.15 -20.09 8.19
CA THR A 434 23.76 -19.08 9.08
C THR A 434 24.76 -18.25 8.29
N LEU A 435 24.45 -16.96 8.12
CA LEU A 435 25.35 -15.99 7.50
C LEU A 435 26.36 -15.50 8.55
N TYR A 436 27.64 -15.84 8.41
CA TYR A 436 28.70 -15.32 9.27
C TYR A 436 29.38 -14.12 8.64
N LEU A 437 29.47 -13.03 9.40
CA LEU A 437 30.17 -11.81 9.01
C LEU A 437 31.52 -11.74 9.77
N PRO A 438 32.59 -11.13 9.22
CA PRO A 438 33.91 -11.14 9.86
C PRO A 438 33.96 -10.39 11.21
N PRO A 439 34.97 -10.66 12.07
CA PRO A 439 35.08 -10.04 13.39
C PRO A 439 35.19 -8.52 13.31
N GLY A 440 34.29 -7.81 14.02
CA GLY A 440 34.21 -6.35 14.02
C GLY A 440 32.94 -5.78 13.35
N MET A 441 32.13 -6.61 12.68
CA MET A 441 30.77 -6.24 12.29
C MET A 441 29.83 -7.41 12.60
N GLN A 442 28.89 -7.20 13.53
CA GLN A 442 27.96 -8.23 14.00
C GLN A 442 26.67 -8.29 13.17
N GLY A 443 26.07 -9.48 13.14
CA GLY A 443 24.67 -9.71 12.77
C GLY A 443 24.11 -10.94 13.52
N LEU A 444 22.80 -11.16 13.41
CA LEU A 444 22.22 -12.49 13.19
C LEU A 444 20.90 -12.32 12.42
N HIS A 445 20.81 -12.86 11.21
CA HIS A 445 19.56 -12.97 10.47
C HIS A 445 19.39 -14.42 10.05
N ASN A 446 18.36 -15.09 10.60
CA ASN A 446 18.02 -16.46 10.22
C ASN A 446 17.14 -16.40 8.98
N LEU A 447 17.64 -16.91 7.86
CA LEU A 447 16.85 -17.18 6.66
C LEU A 447 16.46 -18.66 6.70
N THR A 448 15.17 -18.94 6.66
CA THR A 448 14.63 -20.31 6.63
C THR A 448 14.06 -20.57 5.24
N ALA A 449 14.45 -21.66 4.59
CA ALA A 449 13.86 -22.09 3.32
C ALA A 449 13.42 -23.56 3.42
N ASP A 450 12.20 -23.84 2.95
CA ASP A 450 11.67 -25.20 2.81
C ASP A 450 11.91 -25.69 1.37
N LEU A 451 12.39 -26.92 1.20
CA LEU A 451 12.80 -27.49 -0.09
C LEU A 451 11.95 -28.69 -0.53
N SER A 452 10.69 -28.69 -0.11
CA SER A 452 9.71 -29.77 -0.33
C SER A 452 8.63 -29.34 -1.32
N ASP A 453 8.15 -30.27 -2.15
CA ASP A 453 6.85 -30.10 -2.82
C ASP A 453 5.68 -30.38 -1.85
N SER A 454 4.44 -30.07 -2.26
CA SER A 454 3.23 -30.18 -1.43
C SER A 454 2.84 -31.61 -1.01
N ALA A 455 3.58 -32.63 -1.46
CA ALA A 455 3.41 -34.02 -1.05
C ALA A 455 4.52 -34.49 -0.09
N GLY A 456 5.37 -33.56 0.39
CA GLY A 456 6.50 -33.88 1.26
C GLY A 456 7.66 -34.55 0.52
N LYS A 457 7.72 -34.42 -0.81
CA LYS A 457 8.79 -34.99 -1.63
C LYS A 457 9.84 -33.93 -1.95
N ARG A 458 11.12 -34.28 -1.79
CA ARG A 458 12.28 -33.43 -2.05
C ARG A 458 12.29 -32.95 -3.51
N LEU A 459 12.33 -31.64 -3.75
CA LEU A 459 12.48 -31.09 -5.10
C LEU A 459 13.82 -31.57 -5.71
N ALA A 460 13.74 -32.16 -6.91
CA ALA A 460 14.89 -32.71 -7.62
C ALA A 460 15.56 -31.71 -8.57
N SER A 461 15.24 -30.41 -8.49
CA SER A 461 15.83 -29.37 -9.35
C SER A 461 16.91 -28.56 -8.61
N SER A 462 17.93 -28.17 -9.37
CA SER A 462 19.21 -27.61 -8.92
C SER A 462 19.19 -26.09 -8.74
N THR A 463 18.07 -25.48 -8.36
CA THR A 463 17.99 -24.02 -8.16
C THR A 463 16.99 -23.70 -7.08
N VAL A 464 17.45 -22.99 -6.05
CA VAL A 464 16.62 -22.44 -4.97
C VAL A 464 16.88 -20.94 -4.95
N GLU A 465 15.87 -20.17 -5.32
CA GLU A 465 15.93 -18.71 -5.23
C GLU A 465 15.39 -18.26 -3.88
N PHE A 466 16.05 -17.26 -3.27
CA PHE A 466 15.54 -16.60 -2.09
C PHE A 466 15.84 -15.11 -2.14
N ALA A 467 14.94 -14.31 -1.56
CA ALA A 467 15.16 -12.88 -1.33
C ALA A 467 15.68 -12.69 0.10
N ALA A 468 16.70 -11.85 0.28
CA ALA A 468 17.27 -11.55 1.60
C ALA A 468 17.49 -10.04 1.76
N VAL A 469 17.31 -9.54 2.99
CA VAL A 469 17.65 -8.16 3.35
C VAL A 469 19.11 -8.12 3.80
N VAL A 470 19.97 -7.37 3.11
CA VAL A 470 21.41 -7.30 3.40
C VAL A 470 21.80 -5.85 3.76
N PRO A 471 22.29 -5.57 4.98
CA PRO A 471 22.59 -4.21 5.45
C PRO A 471 23.74 -3.48 4.70
N LEU A 472 23.73 -2.14 4.73
CA LEU A 472 24.56 -1.23 3.93
C LEU A 472 26.10 -1.34 4.10
N TRP A 473 26.60 -1.96 5.17
CA TRP A 473 28.04 -2.02 5.45
C TRP A 473 28.77 -3.13 4.66
N LEU A 474 28.05 -3.89 3.85
CA LEU A 474 28.58 -4.71 2.77
C LEU A 474 28.91 -3.90 1.49
N THR A 475 29.14 -2.59 1.61
CA THR A 475 29.95 -1.86 0.63
C THR A 475 31.42 -2.29 0.77
N LEU A 476 31.87 -3.24 -0.06
CA LEU A 476 33.29 -3.52 -0.23
C LEU A 476 33.72 -3.09 -1.64
N ILE A 477 34.33 -1.90 -1.66
CA ILE A 477 35.35 -1.40 -2.59
C ILE A 477 35.36 -2.11 -3.95
N GLN A 478 34.88 -1.44 -5.00
CA GLN A 478 35.02 -1.96 -6.35
C GLN A 478 36.46 -2.44 -6.58
N PRO A 479 36.68 -3.61 -7.22
CA PRO A 479 38.03 -4.11 -7.51
C PRO A 479 38.88 -3.05 -8.20
N THR A 480 38.27 -2.14 -8.98
CA THR A 480 38.94 -1.01 -9.63
C THR A 480 39.66 -0.10 -8.65
N ALA A 481 39.12 0.15 -7.45
CA ALA A 481 39.80 0.96 -6.45
C ALA A 481 40.97 0.21 -5.79
N LEU A 482 40.83 -1.09 -5.49
CA LEU A 482 41.96 -1.88 -4.97
C LEU A 482 43.05 -2.08 -6.04
N TYR A 483 42.69 -2.34 -7.30
CA TYR A 483 43.63 -2.38 -8.42
C TYR A 483 44.22 -1.00 -8.71
N ALA A 484 43.47 0.09 -8.55
CA ALA A 484 44.02 1.45 -8.65
C ALA A 484 44.99 1.75 -7.50
N TYR A 485 44.69 1.34 -6.27
CA TYR A 485 45.60 1.48 -5.13
C TYR A 485 46.84 0.59 -5.25
N ILE A 486 46.70 -0.64 -5.75
CA ILE A 486 47.82 -1.54 -6.05
C ILE A 486 48.63 -0.99 -7.23
N ALA A 487 47.99 -0.52 -8.30
CA ALA A 487 48.68 0.10 -9.44
C ALA A 487 49.40 1.39 -9.00
N LEU A 488 48.79 2.21 -8.15
CA LEU A 488 49.40 3.41 -7.58
C LEU A 488 50.57 3.04 -6.65
N ALA A 489 50.43 2.01 -5.80
CA ALA A 489 51.51 1.53 -4.95
C ALA A 489 52.67 0.93 -5.76
N VAL A 490 52.38 0.15 -6.80
CA VAL A 490 53.37 -0.38 -7.74
C VAL A 490 54.05 0.75 -8.51
N LEU A 491 53.30 1.76 -8.97
CA LEU A 491 53.84 2.95 -9.62
C LEU A 491 54.76 3.73 -8.68
N VAL A 492 54.36 3.93 -7.41
CA VAL A 492 55.18 4.60 -6.39
C VAL A 492 56.47 3.82 -6.11
N ILE A 493 56.38 2.49 -5.95
CA ILE A 493 57.56 1.62 -5.77
C ILE A 493 58.48 1.70 -6.99
N PHE A 494 57.92 1.70 -8.21
CA PHE A 494 58.69 1.80 -9.44
C PHE A 494 59.38 3.16 -9.57
N VAL A 495 58.69 4.26 -9.27
CA VAL A 495 59.25 5.62 -9.26
C VAL A 495 60.36 5.74 -8.21
N ILE A 496 60.17 5.19 -7.02
CA ILE A 496 61.21 5.15 -5.97
C ILE A 496 62.41 4.31 -6.44
N ALA A 497 62.20 3.16 -7.05
CA ALA A 497 63.26 2.29 -7.55
C ALA A 497 64.06 2.96 -8.69
N VAL A 498 63.39 3.62 -9.62
CA VAL A 498 64.02 4.39 -10.70
C VAL A 498 64.81 5.58 -10.14
N ALA A 499 64.23 6.35 -9.22
CA ALA A 499 64.91 7.46 -8.55
C ALA A 499 66.13 6.99 -7.73
N SER A 500 66.06 5.80 -7.13
CA SER A 500 67.15 5.16 -6.39
C SER A 500 68.26 4.68 -7.32
N SER A 501 67.90 4.07 -8.45
CA SER A 501 68.82 3.63 -9.50
C SER A 501 69.54 4.82 -10.15
N TYR A 502 68.80 5.89 -10.46
CA TYR A 502 69.37 7.14 -10.97
C TYR A 502 70.35 7.77 -9.97
N ARG A 503 69.98 7.85 -8.68
CA ARG A 503 70.90 8.32 -7.61
C ARG A 503 72.15 7.44 -7.46
N ARG A 504 72.03 6.12 -7.58
CA ARG A 504 73.19 5.19 -7.56
C ARG A 504 74.07 5.35 -8.79
N ARG A 505 73.50 5.54 -9.99
CA ARG A 505 74.27 5.80 -11.22
C ARG A 505 74.95 7.16 -11.18
N LYS A 506 74.29 8.21 -10.67
CA LYS A 506 74.90 9.52 -10.45
C LYS A 506 76.07 9.44 -9.47
N ARG A 507 75.91 8.75 -8.33
CA ARG A 507 77.01 8.50 -7.38
C ARG A 507 78.14 7.63 -7.95
N ARG A 508 77.84 6.66 -8.83
CA ARG A 508 78.87 5.90 -9.55
C ARG A 508 79.56 6.72 -10.64
N GLY A 509 78.86 7.61 -11.32
CA GLY A 509 79.45 8.55 -12.27
C GLY A 509 80.35 9.59 -11.59
N GLU A 510 79.93 10.10 -10.43
CA GLU A 510 80.74 11.00 -9.59
C GLU A 510 81.91 10.25 -8.91
N GLY A 511 81.76 8.96 -8.58
CA GLY A 511 82.82 8.11 -8.05
C GLY A 511 83.83 7.63 -9.09
N LEU A 512 83.42 7.39 -10.34
CA LEU A 512 84.33 7.11 -11.47
C LEU A 512 85.03 8.37 -11.99
N ALA A 513 84.45 9.57 -11.78
CA ALA A 513 85.13 10.84 -12.07
C ALA A 513 86.20 11.21 -11.02
N GLN A 514 86.25 10.54 -9.86
CA GLN A 514 87.26 10.75 -8.81
C GLN A 514 88.35 9.67 -8.77
N SER A 515 88.32 8.65 -9.63
CA SER A 515 89.36 7.59 -9.67
C SER A 515 90.10 7.44 -11.00
N THR A 516 90.06 8.45 -11.87
CA THR A 516 90.94 8.57 -13.04
C THR A 516 91.63 9.93 -13.07
N GLY A 517 92.89 9.99 -12.61
CA GLY A 517 93.88 10.95 -13.11
C GLY A 517 94.20 12.17 -12.24
N VAL A 518 95.13 11.99 -11.31
CA VAL A 518 96.29 12.90 -11.22
C VAL A 518 97.28 12.42 -12.29
N GLY A 519 97.72 13.33 -13.15
CA GLY A 519 98.62 13.10 -14.29
C GLY A 519 98.46 14.20 -15.31
#